data_AF-A0A7Y2HR37-F1
#
_entry.id   AF-A0A7Y2HR37-F1
#
_cell.length_a   1.000
_cell.length_b   1.000
_cell.length_c   1.000
_cell.angle_alpha   90.00
_cell.angle_beta   90.00
_cell.angle_gamma   90.00
#
_symmetry.space_group_name_H-M   'P 1'
#
loop_
_entity.id
_entity.type
_entity.pdbx_description
1 polymer ?
#
loop_
_entity_poly.entity_id
_entity_poly.type
_entity_poly.pdbx_seq_one_letter_code
_entity_poly.pdbx_strand_id
1 'polypeptide(L)'
;MTPDTTSTPDSNLGGDAGLAFAPIHKRALGTAVGLVAAVSVFVVTVWSMAMPDPPRPIYLLQYLLPGHDVSWSGAFFGAVSAGFAFFVAAWFLAFCRNFVLAASIWLVRTRNELEQTRDFLDHI
;
A
#
# COMPACT_ATOMS: atom_id res chain seq x y z
N MET A 1 29.38 -39.39 22.31
CA MET A 1 27.96 -39.19 22.00
C MET A 1 27.67 -37.71 22.19
N THR A 2 27.95 -36.93 21.16
CA THR A 2 27.77 -35.47 21.15
C THR A 2 26.33 -35.17 20.71
N PRO A 3 25.59 -34.31 21.42
CA PRO A 3 24.24 -33.95 21.02
C PRO A 3 24.30 -33.13 19.73
N ASP A 4 23.55 -33.59 18.74
CA ASP A 4 23.40 -32.97 17.43
C ASP A 4 22.61 -31.65 17.58
N THR A 5 23.27 -30.53 17.35
CA THR A 5 22.65 -29.20 17.28
C THR A 5 22.22 -28.93 15.86
N THR A 6 21.21 -29.65 15.36
CA THR A 6 20.47 -29.22 14.17
C THR A 6 19.54 -28.09 14.59
N SER A 7 20.04 -26.86 14.50
CA SER A 7 19.21 -25.65 14.50
C SER A 7 18.25 -25.73 13.31
N THR A 8 17.00 -26.12 13.56
CA THR A 8 15.91 -26.16 12.59
C THR A 8 15.67 -24.75 12.03
N PRO A 9 16.00 -24.48 10.76
CA PRO A 9 15.68 -23.20 10.11
C PRO A 9 14.16 -23.06 9.81
N ASP A 10 13.42 -24.16 9.95
CA ASP A 10 12.11 -24.34 9.29
C ASP A 10 10.92 -23.76 10.08
N SER A 11 11.09 -23.45 11.37
CA SER A 11 9.99 -22.97 12.23
C SER A 11 9.59 -21.52 11.96
N ASN A 12 10.50 -20.69 11.44
CA ASN A 12 10.20 -19.29 11.09
C ASN A 12 9.47 -19.16 9.75
N LEU A 13 9.65 -20.11 8.83
CA LEU A 13 9.08 -20.04 7.47
C LEU A 13 7.55 -20.06 7.45
N GLY A 14 6.92 -20.84 8.35
CA GLY A 14 5.46 -20.91 8.46
C GLY A 14 4.82 -19.63 9.01
N GLY A 15 5.48 -18.98 9.97
CA GLY A 15 5.03 -17.71 10.56
C GLY A 15 5.19 -16.53 9.60
N ASP A 16 6.34 -16.44 8.93
CA ASP A 16 6.65 -15.36 7.99
C ASP A 16 5.76 -15.43 6.74
N ALA A 17 5.47 -16.63 6.24
CA ALA A 17 4.51 -16.82 5.15
C ALA A 17 3.10 -16.37 5.55
N GLY A 18 2.65 -16.73 6.76
CA GLY A 18 1.33 -16.31 7.28
C GLY A 18 1.18 -14.79 7.38
N LEU A 19 2.23 -14.08 7.78
CA LEU A 19 2.26 -12.61 7.81
C LEU A 19 2.26 -12.00 6.41
N ALA A 20 2.95 -12.61 5.45
CA ALA A 20 2.95 -12.17 4.06
C ALA A 20 1.55 -12.26 3.42
N PHE A 21 0.75 -13.27 3.80
CA PHE A 21 -0.62 -13.45 3.32
C PHE A 21 -1.69 -12.72 4.14
N ALA A 22 -1.31 -12.02 5.20
CA ALA A 22 -2.25 -11.25 6.01
C ALA A 22 -2.88 -10.10 5.17
N PRO A 23 -4.22 -9.94 5.22
CA PRO A 23 -4.90 -8.83 4.57
C PRO A 23 -4.42 -7.49 5.12
N ILE A 24 -4.03 -6.57 4.24
CA ILE A 24 -3.65 -5.22 4.65
C ILE A 24 -4.91 -4.42 5.01
N HIS A 25 -4.81 -3.64 6.10
CA HIS A 25 -5.83 -2.66 6.46
C HIS A 25 -5.81 -1.48 5.48
N LYS A 26 -6.78 -1.45 4.55
CA LYS A 26 -6.88 -0.46 3.46
C LYS A 26 -6.92 0.98 3.97
N ARG A 27 -7.65 1.21 5.06
CA ARG A 27 -7.76 2.52 5.71
C ARG A 27 -6.43 2.97 6.31
N ALA A 28 -5.73 2.09 7.03
CA ALA A 28 -4.47 2.42 7.69
C ALA A 28 -3.37 2.78 6.67
N LEU A 29 -3.25 1.99 5.60
CA LEU A 29 -2.30 2.28 4.52
C LEU A 29 -2.66 3.60 3.81
N GLY A 30 -3.93 3.77 3.45
CA GLY A 30 -4.43 5.00 2.84
C GLY A 30 -4.11 6.23 3.70
N THR A 31 -4.43 6.19 5.00
CA THR A 31 -4.20 7.33 5.91
C THR A 31 -2.72 7.63 6.09
N ALA A 32 -1.87 6.60 6.21
CA ALA A 32 -0.43 6.81 6.38
C ALA A 32 0.18 7.47 5.13
N VAL A 33 -0.09 6.92 3.95
CA VAL A 33 0.45 7.43 2.68
C VAL A 33 -0.13 8.81 2.36
N GLY A 34 -1.44 9.00 2.53
CA GLY A 34 -2.09 10.29 2.32
C GLY A 34 -1.57 11.38 3.26
N LEU A 35 -1.36 11.06 4.54
CA LEU A 35 -0.84 12.02 5.52
C LEU A 35 0.61 12.41 5.23
N VAL A 36 1.46 11.44 4.88
CA VAL A 36 2.85 11.73 4.46
C VAL A 36 2.87 12.62 3.22
N ALA A 37 2.03 12.35 2.23
CA ALA A 37 1.93 13.17 1.02
C ALA A 37 1.43 14.59 1.33
N ALA A 38 0.38 14.72 2.15
CA ALA A 38 -0.16 16.02 2.56
C ALA A 38 0.89 16.88 3.28
N VAL A 39 1.59 16.30 4.26
CA VAL A 39 2.65 16.98 5.01
C VAL A 39 3.80 17.36 4.09
N SER A 40 4.20 16.47 3.18
CA SER A 40 5.28 16.75 2.23
C SER A 40 4.95 17.95 1.34
N VAL A 41 3.75 17.99 0.76
CA VAL A 41 3.31 19.12 -0.09
C VAL A 41 3.19 20.42 0.72
N PHE A 42 2.68 20.35 1.95
CA PHE A 42 2.60 21.50 2.83
C PHE A 42 3.99 22.07 3.15
N VAL A 43 4.92 21.22 3.58
CA VAL A 43 6.29 21.61 3.93
C VAL A 43 7.02 22.21 2.73
N VAL A 44 6.92 21.58 1.56
CA VAL A 44 7.54 22.10 0.33
C VAL A 44 6.96 23.46 -0.05
N THR A 45 5.64 23.64 0.10
CA THR A 45 4.99 24.92 -0.22
C THR A 45 5.42 26.03 0.75
N VAL A 46 5.40 25.76 2.07
CA VAL A 46 5.83 26.74 3.09
C VAL A 46 7.31 27.07 2.95
N TRP A 47 8.15 26.08 2.69
CA TRP A 47 9.57 26.28 2.43
C TRP A 47 9.80 27.19 1.22
N SER A 48 9.02 27.01 0.16
CA SER A 48 9.06 27.86 -1.03
C SER A 48 8.68 29.32 -0.74
N MET A 49 7.79 29.57 0.23
CA MET A 49 7.39 30.93 0.61
C MET A 49 8.50 31.68 1.36
N ALA A 50 9.33 30.96 2.09
CA ALA A 50 10.43 31.53 2.87
C ALA A 50 11.65 31.88 2.02
N MET A 51 11.69 31.44 0.75
CA MET A 51 12.79 31.69 -0.18
C MET A 51 12.50 32.90 -1.10
N PRO A 52 13.40 33.90 -1.15
CA PRO A 52 13.21 35.07 -2.01
C PRO A 52 13.32 34.75 -3.51
N ASP A 53 14.09 33.73 -3.87
CA ASP A 53 14.16 33.14 -5.22
C ASP A 53 13.78 31.66 -5.13
N PRO A 54 12.50 31.29 -5.33
CA PRO A 54 12.10 29.90 -5.29
C PRO A 54 12.79 29.13 -6.44
N PRO A 55 13.31 27.93 -6.18
CA PRO A 55 13.95 27.13 -7.22
C PRO A 55 12.96 26.87 -8.37
N ARG A 56 13.41 27.09 -9.61
CA ARG A 56 12.62 26.97 -10.85
C ARG A 56 11.66 25.76 -10.95
N PRO A 57 11.95 24.55 -10.44
CA PRO A 57 10.99 23.43 -10.53
C PRO A 57 9.69 23.59 -9.72
N ILE A 58 9.56 24.56 -8.81
CA ILE A 58 8.33 24.71 -8.00
C ILE A 58 7.13 25.19 -8.83
N TYR A 59 7.36 25.85 -9.98
CA TYR A 59 6.27 26.17 -10.90
C TYR A 59 5.54 24.91 -11.42
N LEU A 60 6.21 23.76 -11.47
CA LEU A 60 5.62 22.49 -11.91
C LEU A 60 4.54 21.99 -10.94
N LEU A 61 4.58 22.42 -9.66
CA LEU A 61 3.54 22.09 -8.70
C LEU A 61 2.18 22.67 -9.13
N GLN A 62 2.17 23.81 -9.83
CA GLN A 62 0.94 24.41 -10.39
C GLN A 62 0.34 23.56 -11.51
N TYR A 63 1.18 22.80 -12.23
CA TYR A 63 0.73 21.86 -13.26
C TYR A 63 0.26 20.52 -12.67
N LEU A 64 0.87 20.07 -11.58
CA LEU A 64 0.48 18.83 -10.89
C LEU A 64 -0.76 19.00 -10.01
N LEU A 65 -1.00 20.23 -9.51
CA LEU A 65 -2.12 20.59 -8.64
C LEU A 65 -2.88 21.78 -9.28
N PRO A 66 -3.98 21.54 -10.01
CA PRO A 66 -4.75 22.60 -10.63
C PRO A 66 -5.31 23.57 -9.56
N GLY A 67 -4.98 24.86 -9.68
CA GLY A 67 -5.41 25.92 -8.75
C GLY A 67 -4.44 26.19 -7.60
N HIS A 68 -3.21 25.69 -7.67
CA HIS A 68 -2.20 25.92 -6.63
C HIS A 68 -1.45 27.24 -6.85
N ASP A 69 -1.71 28.22 -5.99
CA ASP A 69 -0.89 29.43 -5.84
C ASP A 69 0.07 29.27 -4.66
N VAL A 70 1.25 29.89 -4.71
CA VAL A 70 2.21 29.92 -3.60
C VAL A 70 1.71 30.90 -2.53
N SER A 71 0.60 30.53 -1.89
CA SER A 71 -0.13 31.27 -0.87
C SER A 71 -0.50 30.33 0.29
N TRP A 72 -0.87 30.87 1.45
CA TRP A 72 -1.24 30.04 2.60
C TRP A 72 -2.47 29.19 2.30
N SER A 73 -3.43 29.72 1.54
CA SER A 73 -4.58 28.97 1.03
C SER A 73 -4.17 27.87 0.06
N GLY A 74 -3.24 28.15 -0.85
CA GLY A 74 -2.70 27.13 -1.77
C GLY A 74 -1.98 26.01 -1.03
N ALA A 75 -1.19 26.30 0.02
CA ALA A 75 -0.50 25.28 0.80
C ALA A 75 -1.48 24.28 1.45
N PHE A 76 -2.58 24.77 2.03
CA PHE A 76 -3.63 23.90 2.58
C PHE A 76 -4.38 23.13 1.50
N PHE A 77 -4.75 23.80 0.41
CA PHE A 77 -5.48 23.16 -0.69
C PHE A 77 -4.64 22.06 -1.37
N GLY A 78 -3.36 22.34 -1.62
CA GLY A 78 -2.38 21.39 -2.15
C GLY A 78 -2.17 20.20 -1.21
N ALA A 79 -2.05 20.45 0.09
CA ALA A 79 -1.92 19.37 1.08
C ALA A 79 -3.15 18.46 1.13
N VAL A 80 -4.36 19.03 1.13
CA VAL A 80 -5.61 18.25 1.17
C VAL A 80 -5.82 17.46 -0.13
N SER A 81 -5.64 18.10 -1.28
CA SER A 81 -5.83 17.46 -2.59
C SER A 81 -4.79 16.38 -2.84
N ALA A 82 -3.51 16.63 -2.57
CA ALA A 82 -2.46 15.61 -2.67
C ALA A 82 -2.71 14.49 -1.66
N GLY A 83 -3.00 14.82 -0.40
CA GLY A 83 -3.27 13.83 0.63
C GLY A 83 -4.43 12.91 0.26
N PHE A 84 -5.52 13.47 -0.28
CA PHE A 84 -6.67 12.69 -0.74
C PHE A 84 -6.33 11.83 -1.97
N ALA A 85 -5.63 12.36 -2.96
CA ALA A 85 -5.22 11.61 -4.14
C ALA A 85 -4.34 10.39 -3.78
N PHE A 86 -3.33 10.61 -2.93
CA PHE A 86 -2.43 9.55 -2.45
C PHE A 86 -3.13 8.58 -1.49
N PHE A 87 -4.08 9.06 -0.67
CA PHE A 87 -4.95 8.21 0.14
C PHE A 87 -5.74 7.23 -0.75
N VAL A 88 -6.41 7.73 -1.79
CA VAL A 88 -7.22 6.92 -2.70
C VAL A 88 -6.34 5.92 -3.45
N ALA A 89 -5.19 6.36 -3.96
CA ALA A 89 -4.24 5.49 -4.65
C ALA A 89 -3.75 4.33 -3.75
N ALA A 90 -3.32 4.64 -2.51
CA ALA A 90 -2.86 3.63 -1.56
C ALA A 90 -3.99 2.72 -1.07
N TRP A 91 -5.18 3.27 -0.83
CA TRP A 91 -6.37 2.49 -0.47
C TRP A 91 -6.72 1.50 -1.58
N PHE A 92 -6.68 1.94 -2.85
CA PHE A 92 -6.97 1.11 -4.00
C PHE A 92 -5.90 0.02 -4.20
N LEU A 93 -4.62 0.34 -3.99
CA LEU A 93 -3.54 -0.65 -4.03
C LEU A 93 -3.72 -1.74 -2.97
N ALA A 94 -4.06 -1.37 -1.74
CA ALA A 94 -4.41 -2.33 -0.68
C ALA A 94 -5.66 -3.14 -1.05
N PHE A 95 -6.63 -2.52 -1.72
CA PHE A 95 -7.82 -3.21 -2.21
C PHE A 95 -7.46 -4.30 -3.23
N CYS A 96 -6.69 -3.96 -4.27
CA CYS A 96 -6.24 -4.90 -5.30
C CYS A 96 -5.42 -6.04 -4.71
N ARG A 97 -4.47 -5.74 -3.80
CA ARG A 97 -3.66 -6.78 -3.12
C ARG A 97 -4.54 -7.77 -2.35
N ASN A 98 -5.47 -7.28 -1.53
CA ASN A 98 -6.37 -8.17 -0.79
C ASN A 98 -7.29 -8.97 -1.72
N PHE A 99 -7.72 -8.38 -2.84
CA PHE A 99 -8.55 -9.07 -3.83
C PHE A 99 -7.78 -10.21 -4.50
N VAL A 100 -6.54 -9.98 -4.94
CA VAL A 100 -5.68 -11.02 -5.53
C VAL A 100 -5.44 -12.17 -4.55
N LEU A 101 -5.15 -11.85 -3.28
CA LEU A 101 -4.98 -12.86 -2.23
C LEU A 101 -6.25 -13.70 -2.04
N ALA A 102 -7.42 -13.07 -1.89
CA ALA A 102 -8.68 -13.77 -1.73
C ALA A 102 -9.02 -14.65 -2.95
N ALA A 103 -8.82 -14.12 -4.16
CA ALA A 103 -9.03 -14.86 -5.40
C ALA A 103 -8.10 -16.07 -5.53
N SER A 104 -6.82 -15.93 -5.15
CA SER A 104 -5.86 -17.04 -5.19
C SER A 104 -6.25 -18.18 -4.24
N ILE A 105 -6.66 -17.86 -3.01
CA ILE A 105 -7.11 -18.84 -2.02
C ILE A 105 -8.38 -19.53 -2.52
N TRP A 106 -9.32 -18.77 -3.08
CA TRP A 106 -10.55 -19.32 -3.65
C TRP A 106 -10.25 -20.27 -4.81
N LEU A 107 -9.41 -19.90 -5.76
CA LEU A 107 -9.03 -20.75 -6.90
C LEU A 107 -8.37 -22.05 -6.46
N VAL A 108 -7.44 -21.99 -5.50
CA VAL A 108 -6.79 -23.20 -4.96
C VAL A 108 -7.81 -24.10 -4.28
N ARG A 109 -8.70 -23.54 -3.46
CA ARG A 109 -9.75 -24.30 -2.78
C ARG A 109 -10.70 -24.99 -3.76
N THR A 110 -11.17 -24.26 -4.77
CA THR A 110 -12.08 -24.81 -5.79
C THR A 110 -11.43 -25.93 -6.60
N ARG A 111 -10.14 -25.82 -6.92
CA ARG A 111 -9.41 -26.91 -7.61
C ARG A 111 -9.35 -28.15 -6.73
N ASN A 112 -9.06 -28.00 -5.44
CA ASN A 112 -9.00 -29.14 -4.51
C ASN A 112 -10.36 -29.84 -4.35
N GLU A 113 -11.45 -29.07 -4.28
CA GLU A 113 -12.81 -29.62 -4.19
C GLU A 113 -13.21 -30.43 -5.45
N LEU A 114 -12.79 -30.00 -6.64
CA LEU A 114 -12.99 -30.73 -7.89
C LEU A 114 -12.16 -32.02 -7.97
N GLU A 115 -10.91 -31.99 -7.51
CA GLU A 115 -10.05 -33.18 -7.47
C GLU A 115 -10.60 -34.26 -6.54
N GLN A 116 -11.13 -33.86 -5.38
CA GLN A 116 -11.76 -34.78 -4.43
C GLN A 116 -13.06 -35.39 -4.98
N THR A 117 -13.83 -34.60 -5.74
CA THR A 117 -15.06 -35.09 -6.40
C THR A 117 -14.72 -36.11 -7.50
N ARG A 118 -13.65 -35.87 -8.26
CA ARG A 118 -13.15 -36.82 -9.26
C ARG A 118 -12.70 -38.14 -8.61
N ASP A 119 -11.92 -38.07 -7.53
CA ASP A 119 -11.44 -39.25 -6.80
C ASP A 119 -12.59 -40.11 -6.23
N PHE A 120 -13.67 -39.47 -5.75
CA PHE A 120 -14.88 -40.17 -5.33
C PHE A 120 -15.58 -40.92 -6.47
N LEU A 121 -15.65 -40.32 -7.66
CA LEU A 121 -16.27 -40.93 -8.84
C LEU A 121 -15.45 -42.11 -9.40
N ASP A 122 -14.12 -42.11 -9.22
CA ASP A 122 -13.25 -43.19 -9.68
C ASP A 122 -13.35 -44.46 -8.78
N HIS A 123 -13.99 -44.37 -7.61
CA HIS A 123 -14.13 -45.48 -6.64
C HIS A 123 -15.49 -46.21 -6.67
N ILE A 124 -16.43 -45.82 -7.54
CA ILE A 124 -17.77 -46.42 -7.69
C ILE A 124 -17.98 -46.98 -9.09
#